data_AF-A0A351SB73-F1
#
_entry.id   AF-A0A351SB73-F1
#
_cell.length_a   1.000
_cell.length_b   1.000
_cell.length_c   1.000
_cell.angle_alpha   90.00
_cell.angle_beta   90.00
_cell.angle_gamma   90.00
#
_symmetry.space_group_name_H-M   'P 1'
#
loop_
_entity.id
_entity.type
_entity.pdbx_description
1 polymer ?
#
loop_
_entity_poly.entity_id
_entity_poly.type
_entity_poly.pdbx_seq_one_letter_code
_entity_poly.pdbx_strand_id
1 'polypeptide(L)' 'HPALAGQHAAYIEKTLYDFQNGTRSNDSNSMMRALVKRMTKEEIQAVSSYIQGLYSE' A
#
# COMPACT_ATOMS: atom_id res chain seq x y z
N HIS A 1 5.80 11.20 -20.19
CA HIS A 1 4.74 10.76 -19.25
C HIS A 1 5.23 11.04 -17.83
N PRO A 2 4.63 11.99 -17.10
CA PRO A 2 5.20 12.49 -15.86
C PRO A 2 5.08 11.45 -14.74
N ALA A 3 5.90 11.61 -13.70
CA ALA A 3 6.06 10.73 -12.54
C ALA A 3 4.80 10.50 -11.67
N LEU A 4 3.61 10.83 -12.18
CA LEU A 4 2.32 10.64 -11.51
C LEU A 4 2.07 9.16 -11.19
N ALA A 5 2.44 8.25 -12.10
CA ALA A 5 2.29 6.81 -11.86
C ALA A 5 3.07 6.38 -10.60
N GLY A 6 4.34 6.79 -10.48
CA GLY A 6 5.18 6.49 -9.31
C GLY A 6 4.75 7.17 -8.01
N GLN A 7 4.06 8.32 -8.09
CA GLN A 7 3.49 8.99 -6.91
C GLN A 7 2.40 8.12 -6.25
N HIS A 8 1.59 7.42 -7.05
CA HIS A 8 0.54 6.55 -6.53
C HIS A 8 1.09 5.31 -5.83
N ALA A 9 2.11 4.62 -6.37
CA ALA A 9 2.73 3.51 -5.67
C ALA A 9 3.39 3.94 -4.36
N ALA A 10 4.13 5.04 -4.35
CA ALA A 10 4.75 5.56 -3.12
C ALA A 10 3.69 5.90 -2.05
N TYR A 11 2.53 6.42 -2.46
CA TYR A 11 1.43 6.69 -1.55
C TYR A 11 0.75 5.43 -1.01
N ILE A 12 0.53 4.42 -1.87
CA ILE A 12 -0.01 3.10 -1.47
C ILE A 12 0.97 2.41 -0.51
N GLU A 13 2.25 2.40 -0.84
CA GLU A 13 3.31 1.81 -0.02
C GLU A 13 3.35 2.46 1.37
N LYS A 14 3.37 3.80 1.43
CA LYS A 14 3.30 4.53 2.70
C LYS A 14 2.04 4.17 3.49
N THR A 15 0.89 4.10 2.82
CA THR A 15 -0.38 3.78 3.46
C THR A 15 -0.36 2.38 4.07
N LEU A 16 0.21 1.39 3.37
CA LEU A 16 0.38 0.03 3.86
C LEU A 16 1.31 -0.03 5.09
N TYR A 17 2.43 0.70 5.08
CA TYR A 17 3.28 0.82 6.26
C TYR A 17 2.60 1.53 7.43
N ASP A 18 1.83 2.59 7.17
CA ASP A 18 1.10 3.28 8.23
C ASP A 18 0.08 2.34 8.90
N PHE A 19 -0.57 1.45 8.14
CA PHE A 19 -1.43 0.39 8.69
C PHE A 19 -0.64 -0.69 9.45
N GLN A 20 0.55 -1.07 8.95
CA GLN A 20 1.40 -2.09 9.57
C GLN A 20 1.94 -1.61 10.93
N ASN A 21 2.37 -0.36 11.00
CA ASN A 21 2.88 0.28 12.21
C ASN A 21 1.78 0.79 13.14
N GLY A 22 0.51 0.74 12.72
CA GLY A 22 -0.63 1.21 13.51
C GLY A 22 -0.81 2.73 13.55
N THR A 23 0.00 3.49 12.80
CA THR A 23 -0.16 4.93 12.58
C THR A 23 -1.51 5.26 11.93
N ARG A 24 -2.02 4.35 11.11
CA ARG A 24 -3.31 4.47 10.44
C ARG A 24 -4.25 3.35 10.90
N SER A 25 -5.47 3.73 11.24
CA SER A 25 -6.48 2.83 11.80
C SER A 25 -7.89 3.04 11.25
N ASN A 26 -8.01 3.80 10.17
CA ASN A 26 -9.29 4.13 9.53
C ASN A 26 -9.80 3.06 8.53
N ASP A 27 -9.41 1.80 8.73
CA ASP A 27 -9.87 0.67 7.94
C ASP A 27 -11.04 -0.08 8.60
N SER A 28 -12.01 -0.48 7.77
CA SER A 28 -13.17 -1.25 8.21
C SER A 28 -12.75 -2.58 8.82
N ASN A 29 -13.24 -2.87 10.03
CA ASN A 29 -13.02 -4.11 10.76
C ASN A 29 -11.55 -4.52 10.97
N SER A 30 -10.60 -3.58 10.94
CA SER A 30 -9.15 -3.89 11.04
C SER A 30 -8.61 -4.77 9.91
N MET A 31 -9.32 -4.88 8.78
CA MET A 31 -8.98 -5.84 7.74
C MET A 31 -7.66 -5.52 7.06
N MET A 32 -7.39 -4.24 6.77
CA MET A 32 -6.11 -3.81 6.20
C MET A 32 -4.98 -4.03 7.20
N ARG A 33 -5.18 -3.68 8.48
CA ARG A 33 -4.18 -3.92 9.53
C ARG A 33 -3.85 -5.41 9.69
N ALA A 34 -4.85 -6.28 9.62
CA ALA A 34 -4.65 -7.73 9.71
C ALA A 34 -3.91 -8.30 8.50
N LEU A 35 -4.16 -7.75 7.31
CA LEU A 35 -3.49 -8.13 6.07
C LEU A 35 -2.01 -7.72 6.09
N VAL A 36 -1.72 -6.43 6.29
CA VAL A 36 -0.35 -5.89 6.20
C VAL A 36 0.57 -6.38 7.33
N LYS A 37 0.01 -6.79 8.47
CA LYS A 37 0.78 -7.43 9.56
C LYS A 37 1.40 -8.76 9.17
N ARG A 38 0.88 -9.41 8.13
CA ARG A 38 1.39 -10.69 7.61
C ARG A 38 2.32 -10.51 6.42
N MET A 39 2.48 -9.27 5.94
CA MET A 39 3.27 -8.98 4.76
C MET A 39 4.70 -8.58 5.13
N THR A 40 5.66 -9.01 4.33
CA THR A 40 7.03 -8.48 4.38
C THR A 40 7.12 -7.12 3.68
N LYS A 41 8.28 -6.47 3.84
CA LYS A 41 8.60 -5.21 3.18
C LYS A 41 8.51 -5.33 1.66
N GLU A 42 9.03 -6.44 1.13
CA GLU A 42 9.10 -6.75 -0.30
C GLU A 42 7.69 -7.00 -0.85
N GLU A 43 6.83 -7.68 -0.09
CA GLU A 43 5.43 -7.91 -0.48
C GLU A 43 4.62 -6.61 -0.51
N ILE A 44 4.84 -5.70 0.44
CA ILE A 44 4.22 -4.37 0.45
C ILE A 44 4.63 -3.57 -0.79
N GLN A 45 5.91 -3.62 -1.17
CA GLN A 45 6.40 -2.97 -2.38
C GLN A 45 5.81 -3.58 -3.64
N ALA A 46 5.81 -4.91 -3.75
CA ALA A 46 5.25 -5.63 -4.89
C ALA A 46 3.75 -5.32 -5.09
N VAL A 47 2.96 -5.32 -4.01
CA VAL A 47 1.53 -4.99 -4.06
C VAL A 47 1.31 -3.53 -4.44
N SER A 48 2.13 -2.61 -3.91
CA SER A 48 2.02 -1.18 -4.25
C SER A 48 2.28 -0.92 -5.74
N SER A 49 3.30 -1.55 -6.30
CA SER A 49 3.61 -1.50 -7.73
C SER A 49 2.54 -2.18 -8.59
N TYR A 50 2.00 -3.32 -8.14
CA TYR A 50 0.94 -4.05 -8.85
C TYR A 50 -0.36 -3.25 -8.92
N ILE A 51 -0.80 -2.68 -7.79
CA ILE A 51 -2.00 -1.83 -7.71
C ILE A 51 -1.86 -0.62 -8.63
N GLN A 52 -0.68 0.01 -8.67
CA GLN A 52 -0.41 1.10 -9.60
C GLN A 52 -0.54 0.64 -11.07
N GLY A 53 0.01 -0.53 -11.42
CA GLY A 53 -0.11 -1.10 -12.77
C GLY A 53 -1.57 -1.27 -13.17
N LEU A 54 -2.40 -1.82 -12.28
CA LEU A 54 -3.85 -2.00 -12.51
C LEU A 54 -4.62 -0.68 -12.69
N TYR A 55 -4.25 0.40 -12.00
CA TYR A 55 -4.89 1.71 -12.15
C TYR A 55 -4.42 2.50 -13.39
N SER A 56 -3.39 2.01 -14.08
CA SER A 56 -2.80 2.66 -15.26
C SER A 56 -3.47 2.22 -16.58
N GLU A 57 -4.45 1.30 -16.52
CA GLU A 57 -5.23 0.76 -17.65
C GLU A 57 -6.66 1.34 -17.70
#